data_AF-A0A9D1NK41-F1
#
_entry.id   AF-A0A9D1NK41-F1
#
_cell.length_a   1.000
_cell.length_b   1.000
_cell.length_c   1.000
_cell.angle_alpha   90.00
_cell.angle_beta   90.00
_cell.angle_gamma   90.00
#
_symmetry.space_group_name_H-M   'P 1'
#
loop_
_entity.id
_entity.type
_entity.pdbx_description
1 polymer ?
#
loop_
_entity_poly.entity_id
_entity_poly.type
_entity_poly.pdbx_seq_one_letter_code
_entity_poly.pdbx_strand_id
1 'polypeptide(L)'
;MKALLQKIREKRVLVVGDVMLDHYIHGDATRISPEAPVPVVNVMRDRRVAGGAANVALNLRSLGAAVSLCGIFGNDEAGAELEKILSENGVA
;
A
#
# COMPACT_ATOMS: atom_id res chain seq x y z
N MET A 1 -10.52 -12.86 -22.28
CA MET A 1 -10.15 -11.85 -21.26
C MET A 1 -11.19 -10.74 -21.07
N LYS A 2 -11.63 -10.02 -22.12
CA LYS A 2 -12.61 -8.90 -21.99
C LYS A 2 -13.90 -9.27 -21.24
N ALA A 3 -14.49 -10.42 -21.54
CA ALA A 3 -15.72 -10.88 -20.87
C ALA A 3 -15.53 -11.12 -19.36
N LEU A 4 -14.35 -11.55 -18.93
CA LEU A 4 -14.05 -11.75 -17.51
C LEU A 4 -13.92 -10.41 -16.77
N LEU A 5 -13.22 -9.44 -17.36
CA LEU A 5 -13.09 -8.09 -16.78
C LEU A 5 -14.44 -7.39 -16.65
N GLN A 6 -15.35 -7.56 -17.61
CA GLN A 6 -16.71 -7.03 -17.48
C GLN A 6 -17.46 -7.65 -16.31
N LYS A 7 -17.37 -8.98 -16.12
CA LYS A 7 -17.96 -9.65 -14.97
C LYS A 7 -17.38 -9.19 -13.63
N ILE A 8 -16.10 -8.82 -13.57
CA ILE A 8 -15.44 -8.32 -12.35
C ILE A 8 -15.96 -6.91 -11.99
N ARG A 9 -16.18 -6.05 -12.99
CA ARG A 9 -16.72 -4.68 -12.78
C ARG A 9 -18.08 -4.66 -12.09
N GLU A 10 -18.88 -5.71 -12.30
CA GLU A 10 -20.20 -5.88 -11.67
C GLU A 10 -20.12 -6.39 -10.22
N LYS A 11 -18.93 -6.74 -9.72
CA LYS A 11 -18.77 -7.29 -8.38
C LYS A 11 -18.58 -6.19 -7.34
N ARG A 12 -19.25 -6.40 -6.21
CA ARG A 12 -19.03 -5.69 -4.95
C ARG A 12 -18.24 -6.61 -4.03
N VAL A 13 -17.08 -6.16 -3.59
CA VAL A 13 -16.17 -6.96 -2.76
C VAL A 13 -15.86 -6.19 -1.48
N LEU A 14 -16.06 -6.85 -0.33
CA LEU A 14 -15.53 -6.39 0.95
C LEU A 14 -14.25 -7.17 1.23
N VAL A 15 -13.13 -6.46 1.35
CA VAL A 15 -11.87 -7.03 1.82
C VAL A 15 -11.79 -6.81 3.33
N VAL A 16 -11.54 -7.85 4.10
CA VAL A 16 -11.36 -7.77 5.55
C VAL A 16 -10.01 -8.37 5.91
N GLY A 17 -9.19 -7.64 6.67
CA GLY A 17 -7.92 -8.17 7.16
C GLY A 17 -6.94 -7.08 7.57
N ASP A 18 -5.70 -7.52 7.81
CA ASP A 18 -4.63 -6.64 8.26
C ASP A 18 -4.22 -5.66 7.16
N VAL A 19 -4.24 -4.39 7.50
CA VAL A 19 -3.82 -3.30 6.62
C VAL A 19 -2.48 -2.76 7.08
N MET A 20 -1.66 -2.36 6.13
CA MET A 20 -0.32 -1.83 6.42
C MET A 20 0.10 -0.84 5.33
N LEU A 21 1.10 -0.04 5.66
CA LEU A 21 1.77 0.86 4.72
C LEU A 21 3.19 0.34 4.49
N ASP A 22 3.48 -0.05 3.26
CA ASP A 22 4.81 -0.50 2.87
C ASP A 22 5.65 0.73 2.50
N HIS A 23 6.76 0.94 3.23
CA HIS A 23 7.68 2.07 3.02
C HIS A 23 8.99 1.57 2.41
N TYR A 24 9.20 1.95 1.15
CA TYR A 24 10.41 1.61 0.40
C TYR A 24 11.41 2.75 0.46
N ILE A 25 12.58 2.50 1.03
CA ILE A 25 13.69 3.45 1.08
C ILE A 25 14.76 3.01 0.09
N HIS A 26 15.10 3.90 -0.84
CA HIS A 26 16.12 3.67 -1.86
C HIS A 26 17.28 4.64 -1.65
N GLY A 27 18.48 4.09 -1.62
CA GLY A 27 19.71 4.85 -1.41
C GLY A 27 20.93 3.97 -1.55
N ASP A 28 22.09 4.61 -1.63
CA ASP A 28 23.38 3.91 -1.75
C ASP A 28 23.99 3.66 -0.37
N ALA A 29 24.56 2.47 -0.16
CA ALA A 29 25.26 2.09 1.05
C ALA A 29 26.76 1.95 0.80
N THR A 30 27.47 3.08 0.77
CA THR A 30 28.89 3.13 0.37
C THR A 30 29.88 3.09 1.54
N ARG A 31 29.40 3.22 2.78
CA ARG A 31 30.25 3.25 3.99
C ARG A 31 29.66 2.48 5.16
N ILE A 32 30.53 2.09 6.09
CA ILE A 32 30.16 1.49 7.38
C ILE A 32 30.06 2.58 8.45
N SER A 33 29.14 2.41 9.41
CA SER A 33 28.98 3.33 10.53
C SER A 33 30.19 3.25 11.49
N PRO A 34 30.70 4.38 12.00
CA PRO A 34 31.73 4.37 13.04
C PRO A 34 31.18 3.95 14.42
N GLU A 35 29.87 3.95 14.62
CA GLU A 35 29.21 3.63 15.90
C GLU A 35 28.88 2.13 16.05
N ALA A 36 28.71 1.42 14.94
CA ALA A 36 28.39 0.00 14.90
C ALA A 36 28.76 -0.61 13.53
N PRO A 37 29.03 -1.92 13.43
CA PRO A 37 29.41 -2.58 12.18
C PRO A 37 28.20 -2.81 11.24
N VAL A 38 27.51 -1.74 10.86
CA VAL A 38 26.34 -1.74 9.98
C VAL A 38 26.52 -0.73 8.83
N PRO A 39 25.98 -1.00 7.63
CA PRO A 39 26.02 -0.06 6.52
C PRO A 39 25.22 1.22 6.82
N VAL A 40 25.70 2.36 6.34
CA VAL A 40 24.94 3.62 6.34
C VAL A 40 24.32 3.81 4.96
N VAL A 41 22.98 3.87 4.90
CA VAL A 41 22.25 4.16 3.66
C VAL A 41 22.09 5.67 3.51
N ASN A 42 22.63 6.24 2.43
CA ASN A 42 22.34 7.61 2.03
C ASN A 42 21.02 7.62 1.24
N VAL A 43 19.93 7.97 1.91
CA VAL A 43 18.58 7.93 1.32
C VAL A 43 18.45 8.95 0.21
N MET A 44 18.13 8.48 -0.99
CA MET A 44 17.96 9.31 -2.20
C MET A 44 16.49 9.49 -2.56
N ARG A 45 15.68 8.46 -2.31
CA ARG A 45 14.25 8.46 -2.59
C ARG A 45 13.55 7.49 -1.66
N ASP A 46 12.34 7.83 -1.28
CA ASP A 46 11.43 6.88 -0.68
C ASP A 46 10.07 6.86 -1.38
N ARG A 47 9.30 5.80 -1.11
CA ARG A 47 7.94 5.63 -1.62
C ARG A 47 7.12 4.86 -0.59
N ARG A 48 5.93 5.35 -0.30
CA ARG A 48 4.94 4.69 0.53
C ARG A 48 3.82 4.14 -0.34
N VAL A 49 3.40 2.90 -0.11
CA VAL A 49 2.30 2.25 -0.83
C VAL A 49 1.44 1.44 0.14
N ALA A 50 0.18 1.22 -0.21
CA ALA A 50 -0.69 0.35 0.56
C ALA A 50 -0.21 -1.11 0.49
N GLY A 51 -0.11 -1.77 1.64
CA GLY A 51 0.26 -3.17 1.80
C GLY A 51 -0.87 -4.02 2.38
N GLY A 52 -0.67 -5.34 2.46
CA GLY A 52 -1.63 -6.26 3.07
C GLY A 52 -3.00 -6.25 2.39
N ALA A 53 -4.06 -6.26 3.21
CA ALA A 53 -5.45 -6.20 2.73
C ALA A 53 -5.73 -4.92 1.91
N ALA A 54 -5.05 -3.82 2.21
CA ALA A 54 -5.18 -2.58 1.46
C ALA A 54 -4.67 -2.72 0.01
N ASN A 55 -3.54 -3.41 -0.20
CA ASN A 55 -3.05 -3.73 -1.55
C ASN A 55 -4.04 -4.62 -2.34
N VAL A 56 -4.64 -5.62 -1.67
CA VAL A 56 -5.66 -6.48 -2.28
C VAL A 56 -6.85 -5.65 -2.74
N ALA A 57 -7.31 -4.71 -1.92
CA ALA A 57 -8.40 -3.81 -2.27
C ALA A 57 -8.05 -2.93 -3.49
N LEU A 58 -6.84 -2.36 -3.53
CA LEU A 58 -6.37 -1.57 -4.67
C LEU A 58 -6.30 -2.40 -5.96
N ASN A 59 -5.84 -3.66 -5.89
CA ASN A 59 -5.78 -4.54 -7.05
C ASN A 59 -7.18 -4.89 -7.59
N LEU A 60 -8.14 -5.18 -6.71
CA LEU A 60 -9.53 -5.42 -7.13
C LEU A 60 -10.15 -4.15 -7.74
N ARG A 61 -9.83 -2.99 -7.15
CA ARG A 61 -10.32 -1.70 -7.62
C ARG A 61 -9.77 -1.33 -8.98
N SER A 62 -8.49 -1.60 -9.26
CA SER A 62 -7.87 -1.36 -10.57
C SER A 62 -8.45 -2.24 -11.68
N LEU A 63 -8.97 -3.42 -11.34
CA LEU A 63 -9.74 -4.28 -12.25
C LEU A 63 -11.17 -3.77 -12.50
N GLY A 64 -11.60 -2.74 -11.76
CA GLY A 64 -12.87 -2.03 -11.94
C GLY A 64 -14.01 -2.52 -11.05
N ALA A 65 -13.74 -3.40 -10.08
CA ALA A 65 -14.74 -3.79 -9.08
C ALA A 65 -15.10 -2.62 -8.16
N ALA A 66 -16.27 -2.69 -7.53
CA ALA A 66 -16.63 -1.85 -6.40
C ALA A 66 -16.08 -2.50 -5.12
N VAL A 67 -15.19 -1.81 -4.41
CA VAL A 67 -14.43 -2.40 -3.30
C VAL A 67 -14.59 -1.55 -2.04
N SER A 68 -14.87 -2.22 -0.93
CA SER A 68 -14.74 -1.66 0.42
C SER A 68 -13.68 -2.42 1.19
N LEU A 69 -12.99 -1.75 2.11
CA LEU A 69 -11.96 -2.32 2.96
C LEU A 69 -12.35 -2.17 4.43
N CYS A 70 -12.24 -3.25 5.19
CA CYS A 70 -12.38 -3.24 6.64
C CYS A 70 -11.09 -3.76 7.28
N GLY A 71 -10.43 -2.89 8.03
CA GLY A 71 -9.22 -3.19 8.75
C GLY A 71 -9.01 -2.15 9.85
N ILE A 72 -7.95 -2.33 10.65
CA ILE A 72 -7.59 -1.42 11.73
C ILE A 72 -6.20 -0.86 11.42
N PHE A 73 -6.03 0.45 11.57
CA PHE A 73 -4.74 1.14 11.49
C PHE A 73 -4.67 2.26 12.52
N GLY A 74 -3.46 2.74 12.79
CA GLY A 74 -3.20 3.77 13.79
C GLY A 74 -3.71 5.16 13.36
N ASN A 75 -4.00 6.02 14.33
CA ASN A 75 -4.20 7.45 14.10
C ASN A 75 -2.84 8.18 14.16
N ASP A 76 -2.00 7.91 13.17
CA ASP A 76 -0.64 8.43 13.05
C ASP A 76 -0.32 8.82 11.60
N GLU A 77 0.90 9.26 11.32
CA GLU A 77 1.32 9.68 9.98
C GLU A 77 1.17 8.56 8.93
N ALA A 78 1.47 7.31 9.32
CA ALA A 78 1.35 6.17 8.43
C ALA A 78 -0.13 5.85 8.15
N GLY A 79 -0.99 5.96 9.16
CA GLY A 79 -2.43 5.84 9.01
C GLY A 79 -3.03 6.90 8.09
N ALA A 80 -2.65 8.17 8.27
CA ALA A 80 -3.11 9.27 7.43
C ALA A 80 -2.67 9.10 5.96
N GLU A 81 -1.43 8.65 5.72
CA GLU A 81 -0.94 8.38 4.38
C GLU A 81 -1.67 7.18 3.74
N LEU A 82 -1.94 6.13 4.51
CA LEU A 82 -2.70 4.97 4.04
C LEU A 82 -4.13 5.35 3.66
N GLU A 83 -4.82 6.14 4.50
CA GLU A 83 -6.16 6.65 4.22
C GLU A 83 -6.19 7.52 2.96
N LYS A 84 -5.19 8.38 2.78
CA LYS A 84 -5.03 9.18 1.56
C LYS A 84 -4.85 8.30 0.32
N ILE A 85 -3.96 7.31 0.36
CA ILE A 85 -3.74 6.38 -0.77
C ILE A 85 -5.04 5.64 -1.12
N LEU A 86 -5.79 5.16 -0.12
CA LEU A 86 -7.03 4.42 -0.34
C LEU A 86 -8.13 5.30 -0.95
N SER A 87 -8.34 6.50 -0.41
CA SER A 87 -9.35 7.45 -0.88
C SER A 87 -9.07 7.95 -2.30
N GLU A 88 -7.82 8.27 -2.63
CA GLU A 88 -7.40 8.68 -4.00
C GLU A 88 -7.64 7.58 -5.04
N ASN A 89 -7.65 6.31 -4.63
CA ASN A 89 -7.91 5.17 -5.51
C ASN A 89 -9.38 4.69 -5.46
N GLY A 90 -10.24 5.36 -4.72
CA GLY A 90 -11.66 5.04 -4.63
C GLY A 90 -11.95 3.69 -3.97
N VAL A 91 -11.15 3.31 -2.96
CA VAL A 91 -11.49 2.27 -2.00
C VAL A 91 -12.09 2.95 -0.78
N ALA A 92 -13.31 2.55 -0.44
CA ALA A 92 -14.06 3.05 0.71
C ALA A 92 -13.81 2.21 1.97
#